data_AF-A0A7G8J5Y8-F1
#
_entry.id   AF-A0A7G8J5Y8-F1
#
_cell.length_a   1.000
_cell.length_b   1.000
_cell.length_c   1.000
_cell.angle_alpha   90.00
_cell.angle_beta   90.00
_cell.angle_gamma   90.00
#
_symmetry.space_group_name_H-M   'P 1'
#
loop_
_entity.id
_entity.type
_entity.pdbx_description
1 polymer ?
#
loop_
_entity_poly.entity_id
_entity_poly.type
_entity_poly.pdbx_seq_one_letter_code
_entity_poly.pdbx_strand_id
1 'polypeptide(L)'
;MACIQHPGITVTFTDGTTLYKVQIDKFTAEPRQFVEAGQLTFSTSGTATQSGSSRANRMTWAISAFASVETCFSLDELYRAWDAARASGLTAVVAITDQTRVRDPINSPITASAVFTAPPVFERRSGVTDLLSFGLTEI
;
A
#
# COMPACT_ATOMS: atom_id res chain seq x y z
N MET A 1 -14.71 2.11 -27.11
CA MET A 1 -13.75 3.01 -26.48
C MET A 1 -13.35 2.37 -25.16
N ALA A 2 -12.19 1.72 -25.10
CA ALA A 2 -11.77 0.99 -23.90
C ALA A 2 -11.43 2.02 -22.82
N CYS A 3 -12.10 1.92 -21.66
CA CYS A 3 -11.74 2.68 -20.47
C CYS A 3 -10.29 2.33 -20.11
N ILE A 4 -9.38 3.29 -20.20
CA ILE A 4 -8.01 3.13 -19.74
C ILE A 4 -8.11 2.97 -18.23
N GLN A 5 -7.95 1.74 -17.75
CA GLN A 5 -7.91 1.44 -16.32
C GLN A 5 -6.69 2.15 -15.74
N HIS A 6 -6.93 3.19 -14.94
CA HIS A 6 -5.85 3.92 -14.29
C HIS A 6 -5.13 2.97 -13.31
N PRO A 7 -3.79 2.99 -13.25
CA PRO A 7 -3.04 2.17 -12.30
C PRO A 7 -3.48 2.52 -10.88
N GLY A 8 -4.12 1.57 -10.20
CA GLY A 8 -4.74 1.75 -8.89
C GLY A 8 -3.97 1.09 -7.74
N ILE A 9 -4.43 1.31 -6.50
CA ILE A 9 -4.04 0.56 -5.31
C ILE A 9 -5.27 -0.21 -4.91
N THR A 10 -5.14 -1.52 -4.89
CA THR A 10 -6.18 -2.42 -4.40
C THR A 10 -5.76 -2.95 -3.05
N VAL A 11 -6.62 -2.80 -2.05
CA VAL A 11 -6.46 -3.39 -0.72
C VAL A 11 -7.55 -4.43 -0.53
N THR A 12 -7.15 -5.63 -0.11
CA THR A 12 -8.07 -6.73 0.15
C THR A 12 -7.84 -7.33 1.53
N PHE A 13 -8.92 -7.72 2.18
CA PHE A 13 -8.90 -8.41 3.46
C PHE A 13 -10.00 -9.47 3.46
N THR A 14 -9.75 -10.61 4.10
CA THR A 14 -10.80 -11.59 4.36
C THR A 14 -10.81 -11.95 5.83
N ASP A 15 -11.99 -11.95 6.43
CA ASP A 15 -12.23 -12.40 7.80
C ASP A 15 -12.54 -13.92 7.86
N GLY A 16 -12.37 -14.63 6.74
CA GLY A 16 -12.72 -16.04 6.58
C GLY A 16 -14.15 -16.28 6.08
N THR A 17 -15.00 -15.26 6.04
CA THR A 17 -16.40 -15.35 5.57
C THR A 17 -16.67 -14.39 4.40
N THR A 18 -16.22 -13.15 4.54
CA THR A 18 -16.42 -12.04 3.61
C THR A 18 -15.08 -11.62 3.01
N LEU A 19 -15.07 -11.33 1.71
CA LEU A 19 -13.94 -10.70 1.04
C LEU A 19 -14.19 -9.19 0.94
N TYR A 20 -13.45 -8.42 1.73
CA TYR A 20 -13.41 -6.98 1.64
C TYR A 20 -12.42 -6.57 0.56
N LYS A 21 -12.86 -5.78 -0.42
CA LYS A 21 -12.01 -5.27 -1.50
C LYS A 21 -12.28 -3.79 -1.72
N VAL A 22 -11.22 -3.00 -1.64
CA VAL A 22 -11.25 -1.55 -1.91
C VAL A 22 -10.24 -1.27 -3.00
N GLN A 23 -10.70 -0.64 -4.09
CA GLN A 23 -9.85 -0.15 -5.17
C GLN A 23 -9.88 1.38 -5.16
N ILE A 24 -8.69 1.97 -5.16
CA ILE A 24 -8.49 3.41 -5.22
C ILE A 24 -7.79 3.67 -6.55
N ASP A 25 -8.34 4.56 -7.37
CA ASP A 25 -7.80 4.83 -8.72
C ASP A 25 -7.24 6.26 -8.86
N LYS A 26 -7.61 7.17 -7.95
CA LYS A 26 -7.22 8.58 -8.00
C LYS A 26 -6.39 8.96 -6.80
N PHE A 27 -5.08 9.05 -6.99
CA PHE A 27 -4.13 9.49 -5.96
C PHE A 27 -3.55 10.84 -6.32
N THR A 28 -3.29 11.64 -5.29
CA THR A 28 -2.20 12.62 -5.32
C THR A 28 -1.00 11.95 -4.67
N ALA A 29 -0.33 11.06 -5.41
CA ALA A 29 0.87 10.40 -4.92
C ALA A 29 2.03 11.40 -5.02
N GLU A 30 2.41 12.04 -3.92
CA GLU A 30 3.69 12.73 -3.88
C GLU A 30 4.83 11.68 -3.93
N PRO A 31 5.81 11.83 -4.85
CA PRO A 31 6.91 10.89 -4.94
C PRO A 31 7.78 10.99 -3.68
N ARG A 32 7.66 10.00 -2.78
CA ARG A 32 8.67 9.78 -1.74
C ARG A 32 9.93 9.27 -2.41
N GLN A 33 11.01 10.06 -2.37
CA GLN A 33 12.33 9.59 -2.78
C GLN A 33 12.75 8.44 -1.86
N PHE A 34 12.95 7.27 -2.45
CA PHE A 34 13.63 6.18 -1.77
C PHE A 34 15.13 6.52 -1.79
N VAL A 35 15.70 6.80 -0.63
CA VAL A 35 17.15 6.91 -0.49
C VAL A 35 17.71 5.48 -0.48
N GLU A 36 17.87 4.89 -1.65
CA GLU A 36 18.67 3.68 -1.84
C GLU A 36 19.89 4.02 -2.69
N ALA A 37 21.05 4.11 -2.05
CA ALA A 37 22.33 3.96 -2.72
C ALA A 37 23.13 2.91 -1.95
N GLY A 38 22.76 1.65 -2.11
CA GLY A 38 23.66 0.55 -1.79
C GLY A 38 24.77 0.53 -2.84
N GLN A 39 25.95 1.05 -2.51
CA GLN A 39 27.10 1.02 -3.42
C GLN A 39 27.89 -0.28 -3.20
N LEU A 40 28.02 -1.08 -4.26
CA LEU A 40 28.97 -2.18 -4.32
C LEU A 40 30.29 -1.63 -4.85
N THR A 41 31.28 -1.52 -3.97
CA THR A 41 32.63 -1.10 -4.36
C THR A 41 33.51 -2.35 -4.45
N PHE A 42 33.98 -2.65 -5.65
CA PHE A 42 34.93 -3.73 -5.89
C PHE A 42 36.34 -3.21 -5.69
N SER A 43 37.10 -3.80 -4.75
CA SER A 43 38.53 -3.53 -4.68
C SER A 43 39.24 -4.17 -5.87
N THR A 44 40.32 -3.54 -6.33
CA THR A 44 41.18 -4.06 -7.40
C THR A 44 41.83 -5.41 -7.04
N SER A 45 41.75 -5.82 -5.77
CA SER A 45 42.25 -7.10 -5.22
C SER A 45 41.16 -8.19 -5.06
N GLY A 46 39.95 -7.98 -5.59
CA GLY A 46 38.92 -9.02 -5.69
C GLY A 46 38.02 -9.17 -4.45
N THR A 47 38.12 -8.29 -3.46
CA THR A 47 37.21 -8.29 -2.31
C THR A 47 36.05 -7.33 -2.59
N ALA A 48 34.84 -7.86 -2.75
CA ALA A 48 33.64 -7.05 -2.83
C ALA A 48 33.26 -6.60 -1.41
N THR A 49 33.40 -5.31 -1.12
CA THR A 49 32.88 -4.71 0.11
C THR A 49 31.50 -4.15 -0.18
N GLN A 50 30.47 -4.85 0.30
CA GLN A 50 29.11 -4.33 0.32
C GLN A 50 28.96 -3.41 1.54
N SER A 51 28.84 -2.11 1.32
CA SER A 51 28.50 -1.13 2.36
C SER A 51 27.04 -0.69 2.18
N GLY A 52 26.19 -0.99 3.18
CA GLY A 52 24.75 -0.67 3.17
C GLY A 52 23.93 -1.68 3.99
N SER A 53 22.65 -1.40 4.25
CA SER A 53 21.73 -2.36 4.88
C SER A 53 21.52 -3.56 3.96
N SER A 54 21.80 -4.78 4.44
CA SER A 54 21.53 -6.04 3.73
C SER A 54 20.08 -6.52 3.87
N ARG A 55 19.25 -5.80 4.63
CA ARG A 55 17.84 -6.14 4.82
C ARG A 55 17.03 -5.52 3.67
N ALA A 56 16.12 -6.30 3.09
CA ALA A 56 15.09 -5.76 2.22
C ALA A 56 14.35 -4.64 2.98
N ASN A 57 14.33 -3.45 2.41
CA ASN A 57 13.56 -2.35 2.97
C ASN A 57 12.08 -2.71 2.93
N ARG A 58 11.43 -2.79 4.09
CA ARG A 58 9.98 -2.98 4.17
C ARG A 58 9.28 -1.79 3.54
N MET A 59 8.36 -2.06 2.63
CA MET A 59 7.56 -1.02 2.01
C MET A 59 6.57 -0.43 3.00
N THR A 60 6.38 0.89 2.92
CA THR A 60 5.36 1.61 3.66
C THR A 60 4.57 2.45 2.67
N TRP A 61 3.26 2.30 2.70
CA TRP A 61 2.33 3.08 1.90
C TRP A 61 1.66 4.13 2.78
N ALA A 62 1.78 5.40 2.39
CA ALA A 62 0.97 6.48 2.92
C ALA A 62 0.04 6.92 1.80
N ILE A 63 -1.23 6.55 1.90
CA ILE A 63 -2.20 6.69 0.82
C ILE A 63 -3.10 7.86 1.16
N SER A 64 -3.19 8.82 0.24
CA SER A 64 -4.14 9.94 0.29
C SER A 64 -4.82 10.06 -1.07
N ALA A 65 -6.15 10.04 -1.08
CA ALA A 65 -6.94 9.95 -2.31
C ALA A 65 -8.30 10.64 -2.17
N PHE A 66 -8.83 11.11 -3.30
CA PHE A 66 -10.24 11.48 -3.38
C PHE A 66 -11.04 10.24 -3.77
N ALA A 67 -12.05 9.89 -2.97
CA ALA A 67 -12.92 8.77 -3.26
C ALA A 67 -14.39 9.11 -3.06
N SER A 68 -15.27 8.27 -3.60
CA SER A 68 -16.69 8.36 -3.32
C SER A 68 -16.96 7.99 -1.85
N VAL A 69 -18.11 8.43 -1.36
CA VAL A 69 -18.62 8.08 -0.03
C VAL A 69 -18.71 6.56 0.14
N GLU A 70 -19.12 5.83 -0.90
CA GLU A 70 -19.21 4.36 -0.92
C GLU A 70 -17.85 3.68 -0.73
N THR A 71 -16.81 4.18 -1.39
CA THR A 71 -15.43 3.68 -1.21
C THR A 71 -14.94 3.95 0.21
N CYS A 72 -15.28 5.11 0.78
CA CYS A 72 -14.91 5.43 2.16
C CYS A 72 -15.59 4.49 3.17
N PHE A 73 -16.87 4.21 3.00
CA PHE A 73 -17.58 3.21 3.82
C PHE A 73 -16.99 1.81 3.67
N SER A 74 -16.67 1.41 2.44
CA SER A 74 -16.04 0.10 2.18
C SER A 74 -14.67 -0.02 2.87
N LEU A 75 -13.90 1.07 2.93
CA LEU A 75 -12.62 1.12 3.63
C LEU A 75 -12.78 1.10 5.15
N ASP A 76 -13.76 1.82 5.70
CA ASP A 76 -14.09 1.77 7.14
C ASP A 76 -14.52 0.36 7.55
N GLU A 77 -15.38 -0.29 6.76
CA GLU A 77 -15.82 -1.66 7.02
C GLU A 77 -14.65 -2.66 6.98
N LEU A 78 -13.80 -2.57 5.95
CA LEU A 78 -12.58 -3.37 5.84
C LEU A 78 -11.67 -3.16 7.06
N TYR A 79 -11.44 -1.90 7.45
CA TYR A 79 -10.59 -1.58 8.60
C TYR A 79 -11.17 -2.12 9.90
N ARG A 80 -12.49 -2.03 10.12
CA ARG A 80 -13.14 -2.59 11.31
C ARG A 80 -13.06 -4.11 11.37
N ALA A 81 -13.25 -4.79 10.24
CA ALA A 81 -13.10 -6.24 10.16
C ALA A 81 -11.66 -6.66 10.48
N TRP A 82 -10.69 -5.93 9.92
CA TRP A 82 -9.27 -6.11 10.22
C TRP A 82 -8.95 -5.88 11.70
N ASP A 83 -9.45 -4.79 12.30
CA ASP A 83 -9.19 -4.45 13.69
C ASP A 83 -9.86 -5.44 14.65
N ALA A 84 -11.05 -5.97 14.31
CA ALA A 84 -11.70 -7.03 15.07
C ALA A 84 -10.91 -8.35 15.02
N ALA A 85 -10.38 -8.73 13.86
CA ALA A 85 -9.50 -9.89 13.73
C ALA A 85 -8.20 -9.70 14.53
N ARG A 86 -7.60 -8.51 14.48
CA ARG A 86 -6.42 -8.16 15.28
C ARG A 86 -6.73 -8.22 16.78
N ALA A 87 -7.85 -7.68 17.20
CA ALA A 87 -8.28 -7.64 18.61
C ALA A 87 -8.60 -9.04 19.17
N SER A 88 -9.03 -9.98 18.33
CA SER A 88 -9.23 -11.38 18.71
C SER A 88 -7.94 -12.21 18.73
N GLY A 89 -6.78 -11.60 18.43
CA GLY A 89 -5.47 -12.26 18.46
C GLY A 89 -5.14 -13.04 17.18
N LEU A 90 -5.96 -12.91 16.13
CA LEU A 90 -5.67 -13.49 14.83
C LEU A 90 -4.66 -12.63 14.06
N THR A 91 -3.90 -13.26 13.17
CA THR A 91 -2.98 -12.55 12.27
C THR A 91 -3.79 -11.81 11.20
N ALA A 92 -4.14 -10.55 11.48
CA ALA A 92 -4.88 -9.71 10.55
C ALA A 92 -3.94 -9.09 9.51
N VAL A 93 -3.90 -9.67 8.31
CA VAL A 93 -3.05 -9.22 7.19
C VAL A 93 -3.93 -8.79 6.03
N VAL A 94 -3.62 -7.63 5.44
CA VAL A 94 -4.24 -7.18 4.19
C VAL A 94 -3.31 -7.47 3.03
N ALA A 95 -3.87 -7.87 1.89
CA ALA A 95 -3.12 -7.97 0.65
C ALA A 95 -3.25 -6.67 -0.14
N ILE A 96 -2.12 -6.07 -0.49
CA ILE A 96 -2.04 -4.86 -1.31
C ILE A 96 -1.51 -5.21 -2.70
N THR A 97 -2.17 -4.64 -3.72
CA THR A 97 -1.67 -4.59 -5.10
C THR A 97 -1.55 -3.13 -5.49
N ASP A 98 -0.31 -2.64 -5.60
CA ASP A 98 0.03 -1.28 -6.01
C ASP A 98 0.47 -1.31 -7.48
N GLN A 99 -0.38 -0.79 -8.36
CA GLN A 99 -0.10 -0.66 -9.79
C GLN A 99 0.52 0.71 -10.13
N THR A 100 0.60 1.63 -9.16
CA THR A 100 1.17 2.97 -9.34
C THR A 100 2.69 2.94 -9.39
N ARG A 101 3.29 1.90 -8.82
CA ARG A 101 4.73 1.67 -8.77
C ARG A 101 5.06 0.31 -9.36
N VAL A 102 6.27 0.22 -9.91
CA VAL A 102 6.83 -1.01 -10.45
C VAL A 102 8.08 -1.35 -9.68
N ARG A 103 8.17 -2.59 -9.20
CA ARG A 103 9.40 -3.17 -8.66
C ARG A 103 10.02 -3.90 -9.84
N ASP A 104 11.23 -3.50 -10.25
CA ASP A 104 12.02 -4.15 -11.31
C ASP A 104 11.61 -3.87 -12.79
N PRO A 105 12.49 -4.13 -13.78
CA PRO A 105 12.41 -3.60 -15.15
C PRO A 105 11.28 -4.19 -16.01
N ILE A 106 10.44 -5.07 -15.45
CA ILE A 106 9.36 -5.78 -16.15
C ILE A 106 8.01 -5.04 -16.02
N ASN A 107 7.97 -3.84 -15.42
CA ASN A 107 6.73 -3.05 -15.25
C ASN A 107 5.59 -3.83 -14.54
N SER A 108 5.93 -4.73 -13.61
CA SER A 108 4.92 -5.51 -12.87
C SER A 108 4.41 -4.74 -11.65
N PRO A 109 3.09 -4.81 -11.35
CA PRO A 109 2.54 -4.25 -10.11
C PRO A 109 3.21 -4.84 -8.86
N ILE A 110 3.31 -4.04 -7.81
CA ILE A 110 3.82 -4.47 -6.52
C ILE A 110 2.69 -5.19 -5.78
N THR A 111 2.86 -6.48 -5.51
CA THR A 111 1.96 -7.24 -4.63
C THR A 111 2.66 -7.56 -3.32
N ALA A 112 2.03 -7.22 -2.19
CA ALA A 112 2.60 -7.47 -0.87
C ALA A 112 1.53 -7.77 0.18
N SER A 113 1.97 -8.36 1.29
CA SER A 113 1.20 -8.49 2.52
C SER A 113 1.53 -7.32 3.44
N ALA A 114 0.51 -6.67 3.99
CA ALA A 114 0.67 -5.48 4.81
C ALA A 114 -0.28 -5.47 6.01
N VAL A 115 -0.03 -4.55 6.93
CA VAL A 115 -0.90 -4.24 8.08
C VAL A 115 -1.19 -2.75 8.13
N PHE A 116 -2.35 -2.37 8.68
CA PHE A 116 -2.63 -0.96 8.95
C PHE A 116 -1.67 -0.42 10.01
N THR A 117 -0.99 0.67 9.70
CA THR A 117 -0.16 1.43 10.64
C THR A 117 -0.85 2.66 11.18
N ALA A 118 -1.85 3.17 10.45
CA ALA A 118 -2.73 4.24 10.90
C ALA A 118 -4.17 3.93 10.47
N PRO A 119 -5.16 4.24 11.33
CA PRO A 119 -6.57 4.12 10.96
C PRO A 119 -6.91 5.04 9.78
N PRO A 120 -7.91 4.68 8.96
CA PRO A 120 -8.44 5.57 7.93
C PRO A 120 -8.99 6.86 8.54
N VAL A 121 -8.64 7.99 7.94
CA VAL A 121 -9.20 9.32 8.22
C VAL A 121 -9.96 9.79 7.00
N PHE A 122 -11.17 10.29 7.20
CA PHE A 122 -12.05 10.79 6.16
C PHE A 122 -12.35 12.27 6.39
N GLU A 123 -12.02 13.11 5.43
CA GLU A 123 -12.33 14.55 5.44
C GLU A 123 -13.31 14.88 4.32
N ARG A 124 -14.46 15.44 4.71
CA ARG A 124 -15.52 15.80 3.75
C ARG A 124 -15.18 17.11 3.05
N ARG A 125 -14.88 17.05 1.76
CA ARG A 125 -14.48 18.22 0.96
C ARG A 125 -15.57 18.72 0.02
N SER A 126 -16.45 17.82 -0.42
CA SER A 126 -17.61 18.10 -1.29
C SER A 126 -18.66 17.02 -1.06
N GLY A 127 -19.95 17.31 -1.27
CA GLY A 127 -21.04 16.38 -0.99
C GLY A 127 -21.01 15.02 -1.72
N VAL A 128 -20.07 14.84 -2.65
CA VAL A 128 -19.91 13.63 -3.49
C VAL A 128 -18.54 12.94 -3.30
N THR A 129 -17.53 13.66 -2.80
CA THR A 129 -16.15 13.15 -2.70
C THR A 129 -15.51 13.54 -1.38
N ASP A 130 -14.96 12.54 -0.71
CA ASP A 130 -14.21 12.72 0.53
C ASP A 130 -12.72 12.50 0.26
N LEU A 131 -11.89 13.23 1.00
CA LEU A 131 -10.46 12.96 1.08
C LEU A 131 -10.28 11.84 2.09
N LEU A 132 -9.76 10.69 1.64
CA LEU A 132 -9.37 9.58 2.51
C LEU A 132 -7.86 9.58 2.68
N SER A 133 -7.40 9.20 3.88
CA SER A 133 -5.98 8.95 4.14
C SER A 133 -5.76 7.79 5.11
N PHE A 134 -4.75 6.95 4.85
CA PHE A 134 -4.38 5.83 5.72
C PHE A 134 -2.94 5.35 5.47
N GLY A 135 -2.42 4.56 6.40
CA GLY A 135 -1.07 4.00 6.35
C GLY A 135 -1.06 2.47 6.33
N LEU A 136 -0.21 1.88 5.50
CA LEU A 136 0.09 0.45 5.48
C LEU A 136 1.59 0.21 5.58
N THR A 137 1.99 -0.88 6.23
CA THR A 137 3.39 -1.34 6.25
C THR A 137 3.47 -2.82 5.91
N GLU A 138 4.42 -3.17 5.06
CA GLU A 138 4.72 -4.54 4.64
C GLU A 138 5.20 -5.39 5.84
N ILE A 139 4.75 -6.65 5.87
CA ILE A 139 5.11 -7.62 6.91
C ILE A 139 6.06 -8.71 6.38
#